data_AF-Q08DE1-F1
#
_entry.id   AF-Q08DE1-F1
#
_cell.length_a   1.000
_cell.length_b   1.000
_cell.length_c   1.000
_cell.angle_alpha   90.00
_cell.angle_beta   90.00
_cell.angle_gamma   90.00
#
_symmetry.space_group_name_H-M   'P 1'
#
loop_
_entity.id
_entity.type
_entity.pdbx_description
1 polymer ?
#
loop_
_entity_poly.entity_id
_entity_poly.type
_entity_poly.pdbx_seq_one_letter_code
_entity_poly.pdbx_strand_id
1 'polypeptide(L)'
;MSQTKTLKVRVALLCILVGIVLALVAVVTDHWAVLSPHVEHHNSTCEAAHFGLWRICTKRIFVGDKERSCGPITLPGEKNCSYFRHFNPGESSEIFEVTTQKEYSISAAAIAIFSLGFIIVGTLCALLSFRKKRDYLLRPASMFYIFAGLCLSVSAEVMRQSVQRMVDSEHTAWIAHSLAWSFICACVAAALLLVGGLALLLLALPRMPRDPWESCMDAEPEH
;
A
#
# COMPACT_ATOMS: atom_id res chain seq x y z
N MET A 1 11.42 0.01 -32.47
CA MET A 1 10.15 0.46 -31.85
C MET A 1 9.67 1.73 -32.56
N SER A 2 8.38 1.86 -32.91
CA SER A 2 7.88 3.12 -33.51
C SER A 2 7.92 4.26 -32.49
N GLN A 3 8.07 5.51 -32.94
CA GLN A 3 8.12 6.69 -32.05
C GLN A 3 6.91 6.75 -31.09
N THR A 4 5.72 6.42 -31.59
CA THR A 4 4.50 6.32 -30.80
C THR A 4 4.57 5.23 -29.73
N LYS A 5 5.14 4.06 -30.02
CA LYS A 5 5.33 2.99 -29.03
C LYS A 5 6.33 3.41 -27.95
N THR A 6 7.44 4.05 -28.34
CA THR A 6 8.43 4.60 -27.40
C THR A 6 7.82 5.63 -26.46
N LEU A 7 6.99 6.53 -26.98
CA LEU A 7 6.26 7.49 -26.17
C LEU A 7 5.32 6.80 -25.18
N LYS A 8 4.50 5.85 -25.65
CA LYS A 8 3.55 5.10 -24.78
C LYS A 8 4.26 4.34 -23.65
N VAL A 9 5.38 3.68 -23.96
CA VAL A 9 6.19 2.97 -22.95
C VAL A 9 6.76 3.94 -21.93
N ARG A 10 7.27 5.10 -22.36
CA ARG A 10 7.78 6.14 -21.44
C ARG A 10 6.68 6.69 -20.54
N VAL A 11 5.51 6.99 -21.09
CA VAL A 11 4.35 7.47 -20.30
C VAL A 11 3.94 6.42 -19.27
N ALA A 12 3.82 5.14 -19.66
CA ALA A 12 3.47 4.06 -18.75
C ALA A 12 4.50 3.92 -17.61
N LEU A 13 5.80 4.05 -17.92
CA LEU A 13 6.86 4.01 -16.92
C LEU A 13 6.85 5.22 -15.98
N LEU A 14 6.49 6.41 -16.46
CA LEU A 14 6.30 7.57 -15.60
C LEU A 14 5.13 7.36 -14.64
N CYS A 15 4.00 6.82 -15.12
CA CYS A 15 2.88 6.46 -14.25
C CYS A 15 3.28 5.42 -13.19
N ILE A 16 4.04 4.41 -13.57
CA ILE A 16 4.59 3.40 -12.64
C ILE A 16 5.54 4.05 -11.65
N LEU A 17 6.42 4.95 -12.08
CA LEU A 17 7.34 5.65 -11.18
C LEU A 17 6.59 6.45 -10.11
N VAL A 18 5.54 7.17 -10.50
CA VAL A 18 4.65 7.87 -9.55
C VAL A 18 3.99 6.87 -8.61
N GLY A 19 3.51 5.74 -9.13
CA GLY A 19 2.96 4.64 -8.33
C GLY A 19 3.95 4.08 -7.30
N ILE A 20 5.22 3.89 -7.70
CA ILE A 20 6.30 3.41 -6.82
C ILE A 20 6.57 4.42 -5.70
N VAL A 21 6.67 5.71 -6.03
CA VAL A 21 6.90 6.76 -5.02
C VAL A 21 5.74 6.79 -4.03
N LEU A 22 4.50 6.73 -4.51
CA LEU A 22 3.32 6.67 -3.64
C LEU A 22 3.27 5.40 -2.79
N ALA A 23 3.66 4.25 -3.35
CA ALA A 23 3.75 2.99 -2.60
C ALA A 23 4.80 3.06 -1.49
N LEU A 24 5.99 3.60 -1.77
CA LEU A 24 7.05 3.80 -0.78
C LEU A 24 6.60 4.74 0.33
N VAL A 25 5.97 5.87 -0.04
CA VAL A 25 5.40 6.81 0.93
C VAL A 25 4.37 6.08 1.79
N ALA A 26 3.40 5.39 1.19
CA ALA A 26 2.37 4.68 1.93
C ALA A 26 2.95 3.61 2.88
N VAL A 27 3.91 2.80 2.45
CA VAL A 27 4.48 1.75 3.30
C VAL A 27 5.29 2.33 4.45
N VAL A 28 6.00 3.43 4.25
CA VAL A 28 6.86 4.04 5.27
C VAL A 28 6.07 4.90 6.26
N THR A 29 4.90 5.41 5.88
CA THR A 29 4.14 6.35 6.71
C THR A 29 3.27 5.66 7.75
N ASP A 30 3.23 6.26 8.93
CA ASP A 30 2.47 5.75 10.09
C ASP A 30 0.99 6.18 10.11
N HIS A 31 0.41 6.50 8.94
CA HIS A 31 -0.93 7.11 8.82
C HIS A 31 -1.83 6.33 7.86
N TRP A 32 -2.03 5.03 8.11
CA TRP A 32 -2.99 4.23 7.35
C TRP A 32 -4.41 4.42 7.86
N ALA A 33 -4.58 4.41 9.17
CA ALA A 33 -5.85 4.68 9.82
C ALA A 33 -5.65 5.60 11.02
N VAL A 34 -6.67 6.42 11.26
CA VAL A 34 -6.81 7.23 12.46
C VAL A 34 -7.97 6.70 13.28
N LEU A 35 -7.71 6.42 14.54
CA LEU A 35 -8.72 6.09 15.54
C LEU A 35 -8.80 7.25 16.54
N SER A 36 -9.99 7.83 16.70
CA SER A 36 -10.29 8.84 17.73
C SER A 36 -11.43 8.33 18.62
N PRO A 37 -11.21 8.13 19.93
CA PRO A 37 -12.19 7.51 20.81
C PRO A 37 -13.25 8.53 21.21
N HIS A 38 -14.40 8.04 21.67
CA HIS A 38 -15.39 8.89 22.33
C HIS A 38 -14.82 9.37 23.68
N VAL A 39 -14.88 10.69 23.91
CA VAL A 39 -14.69 11.25 25.25
C VAL A 39 -15.96 10.98 26.06
N GLU A 40 -15.94 10.01 26.96
CA GLU A 40 -17.11 9.67 27.80
C GLU A 40 -17.17 10.51 29.09
N HIS A 41 -16.06 11.16 29.48
CA HIS A 41 -15.99 11.99 30.67
C HIS A 41 -15.51 13.41 30.35
N HIS A 42 -16.28 14.42 30.79
CA HIS A 42 -15.81 15.81 30.82
C HIS A 42 -14.56 15.91 31.72
N ASN A 43 -13.56 16.70 31.31
CA ASN A 43 -12.22 16.81 31.92
C ASN A 43 -11.28 15.60 31.79
N SER A 44 -11.53 14.66 30.88
CA SER A 44 -10.60 13.56 30.59
C SER A 44 -9.69 13.84 29.39
N THR A 45 -8.50 13.22 29.41
CA THR A 45 -7.58 13.16 28.28
C THR A 45 -8.21 12.37 27.14
N CYS A 46 -8.18 12.92 25.92
CA CYS A 46 -8.50 12.17 24.71
C CYS A 46 -7.26 11.47 24.17
N GLU A 47 -7.35 10.17 23.85
CA GLU A 47 -6.26 9.42 23.23
C GLU A 47 -6.51 9.23 21.73
N ALA A 48 -5.96 10.08 20.87
CA ALA A 48 -5.98 9.81 19.43
C ALA A 48 -4.88 8.81 19.08
N ALA A 49 -5.20 7.76 18.32
CA ALA A 49 -4.23 6.78 17.85
C ALA A 49 -4.13 6.79 16.32
N HIS A 50 -2.91 6.87 15.81
CA HIS A 50 -2.59 6.62 14.41
C HIS A 50 -1.77 5.35 14.34
N PHE A 51 -2.06 4.50 13.37
CA PHE A 51 -1.16 3.38 13.08
C PHE A 51 -0.84 3.32 11.60
N GLY A 52 0.40 2.94 11.33
CA GLY A 52 0.85 2.47 10.02
C GLY A 52 0.94 0.96 9.98
N LEU A 53 1.73 0.47 9.03
CA LEU A 53 2.06 -0.95 8.93
C LEU A 53 3.00 -1.42 10.05
N TRP A 54 3.85 -0.54 10.57
CA TRP A 54 4.98 -0.92 11.43
C TRP A 54 4.86 -0.42 12.87
N ARG A 55 4.25 0.74 13.04
CA ARG A 55 4.18 1.47 14.31
C ARG A 55 2.77 1.93 14.59
N ILE A 56 2.48 2.00 15.88
CA ILE A 56 1.31 2.68 16.41
C ILE A 56 1.81 3.88 17.22
N CYS A 57 1.23 5.03 16.95
CA CYS A 57 1.49 6.28 17.65
C CYS A 57 0.21 6.71 18.34
N THR A 58 0.23 6.70 19.67
CA THR A 58 -0.84 7.25 20.50
C THR A 58 -0.47 8.67 20.90
N LYS A 59 -1.47 9.55 20.90
CA LYS A 59 -1.33 10.95 21.28
C LYS A 59 -2.39 11.30 22.30
N ARG A 60 -1.96 11.71 23.49
CA ARG A 60 -2.83 12.21 24.56
C ARG A 60 -3.05 13.70 24.37
N ILE A 61 -4.30 14.09 24.12
CA ILE A 61 -4.75 15.48 23.97
C ILE A 61 -5.58 15.83 25.20
N PHE A 62 -5.17 16.86 25.94
CA PHE A 62 -5.99 17.41 27.02
C PHE A 62 -7.09 18.27 26.42
N VAL A 63 -8.34 17.85 26.56
CA VAL A 63 -9.50 18.66 26.13
C VAL A 63 -9.79 19.68 27.23
N GLY A 64 -9.73 20.97 26.89
CA GLY A 64 -10.27 22.02 27.77
C GLY A 64 -11.79 21.99 27.79
N ASP A 65 -12.40 22.33 28.92
CA ASP A 65 -13.80 22.17 29.36
C ASP A 65 -14.99 22.31 28.36
N LYS A 66 -14.81 22.75 27.10
CA LYS A 66 -15.94 23.20 26.25
C LYS A 66 -16.15 22.49 24.90
N GLU A 67 -15.37 21.49 24.53
CA GLU A 67 -15.61 20.74 23.28
C GLU A 67 -15.98 19.26 23.54
N ARG A 68 -17.09 18.80 22.93
CA ARG A 68 -17.54 17.38 22.95
C ARG A 68 -16.72 16.48 22.02
N SER A 69 -15.83 17.06 21.23
CA SER A 69 -14.94 16.36 20.31
C SER A 69 -13.52 16.63 20.75
N CYS A 70 -12.63 15.65 20.59
CA CYS A 70 -11.21 15.95 20.58
C CYS A 70 -10.97 16.93 19.44
N GLY A 71 -10.38 18.09 19.75
CA GLY A 71 -9.97 19.06 18.74
C GLY A 71 -9.01 18.43 17.71
N PRO A 72 -8.65 19.15 16.64
CA PRO A 72 -7.76 18.61 15.62
C PRO A 72 -6.47 18.05 16.22
N ILE A 73 -5.97 16.94 15.67
CA ILE A 73 -4.72 16.27 16.09
C ILE A 73 -3.50 17.22 16.11
N THR A 74 -3.61 18.41 15.52
CA THR A 74 -2.63 19.50 15.60
C THR A 74 -2.42 20.05 17.02
N LEU A 75 -3.31 19.80 17.98
CA LEU A 75 -3.13 20.25 19.38
C LEU A 75 -1.85 19.66 20.01
N PRO A 76 -1.08 20.42 20.81
CA PRO A 76 0.07 19.89 21.53
C PRO A 76 -0.36 18.80 22.53
N GLY A 77 0.40 17.71 22.60
CA GLY A 77 0.08 16.55 23.43
C GLY A 77 1.25 15.58 23.49
N GLU A 78 1.25 14.71 24.50
CA GLU A 78 2.28 13.68 24.67
C GLU A 78 2.13 12.64 23.56
N LYS A 79 3.21 12.37 22.83
CA LYS A 79 3.25 11.43 21.70
C LYS A 79 4.07 10.21 22.09
N ASN A 80 3.41 9.06 22.18
CA ASN A 80 4.06 7.78 22.41
C ASN A 80 3.93 6.93 21.14
N CYS A 81 5.05 6.71 20.45
CA CYS A 81 5.11 5.81 19.31
C CYS A 81 5.82 4.53 19.71
N SER A 82 5.16 3.40 19.54
CA SER A 82 5.72 2.07 19.76
C SER A 82 5.67 1.26 18.47
N TYR A 83 6.70 0.43 18.26
CA TYR A 83 6.64 -0.61 17.24
C TYR A 83 5.72 -1.73 17.70
N PHE A 84 5.07 -2.42 16.77
CA PHE A 84 4.37 -3.66 17.12
C PHE A 84 5.34 -4.61 17.85
N ARG A 85 4.87 -5.20 18.96
CA ARG A 85 5.64 -6.01 19.94
C ARG A 85 6.51 -7.12 19.33
N HIS A 86 6.24 -7.54 18.10
CA HIS A 86 7.07 -8.46 17.31
C HIS A 86 8.53 -7.98 17.15
N PHE A 87 8.74 -6.66 17.05
CA PHE A 87 10.08 -6.09 16.87
C PHE A 87 10.79 -5.78 18.19
N ASN A 88 10.08 -5.80 19.33
CA ASN A 88 10.66 -5.57 20.65
C ASN A 88 9.90 -6.37 21.74
N PRO A 89 10.30 -7.62 22.02
CA PRO A 89 9.58 -8.50 22.94
C PRO A 89 9.65 -8.12 24.44
N GLY A 90 10.19 -6.95 24.81
CA GLY A 90 10.49 -6.57 26.20
C GLY A 90 9.57 -5.55 26.89
N GLU A 91 8.72 -4.78 26.18
CA GLU A 91 7.96 -3.68 26.78
C GLU A 91 6.54 -4.12 27.20
N SER A 92 6.18 -3.88 28.47
CA SER A 92 4.89 -4.17 29.08
C SER A 92 4.03 -2.91 29.16
N SER A 93 3.25 -2.63 28.11
CA SER A 93 2.17 -1.63 28.15
C SER A 93 0.84 -2.32 27.79
N GLU A 94 -0.06 -2.43 28.77
CA GLU A 94 -1.29 -3.24 28.78
C GLU A 94 -2.48 -2.71 27.93
N ILE A 95 -2.27 -1.93 26.87
CA ILE A 95 -3.39 -1.16 26.27
C ILE A 95 -3.94 -1.74 24.95
N PHE A 96 -3.40 -2.83 24.39
CA PHE A 96 -4.04 -3.44 23.20
C PHE A 96 -3.90 -4.97 23.15
N GLU A 97 -4.60 -5.65 24.06
CA GLU A 97 -4.82 -7.11 24.07
C GLU A 97 -5.91 -7.55 23.05
N VAL A 98 -6.03 -6.85 21.91
CA VAL A 98 -6.89 -7.31 20.81
C VAL A 98 -6.04 -8.22 19.93
N THR A 99 -5.93 -9.49 20.33
CA THR A 99 -5.18 -10.54 19.61
C THR A 99 -5.50 -10.58 18.11
N THR A 100 -6.75 -10.33 17.72
CA THR A 100 -7.20 -10.32 16.33
C THR A 100 -6.59 -9.18 15.51
N GLN A 101 -6.34 -8.00 16.09
CA GLN A 101 -5.72 -6.86 15.40
C GLN A 101 -4.27 -7.17 15.00
N LYS A 102 -3.57 -7.94 15.85
CA LYS A 102 -2.16 -8.27 15.70
C LYS A 102 -1.91 -9.16 14.46
N GLU A 103 -2.73 -10.16 14.22
CA GLU A 103 -2.53 -11.11 13.11
C GLU A 103 -2.81 -10.48 11.73
N TYR A 104 -3.87 -9.69 11.61
CA TYR A 104 -4.21 -9.01 10.36
C TYR A 104 -3.18 -7.93 10.00
N SER A 105 -2.68 -7.16 10.98
CA SER A 105 -1.66 -6.13 10.72
C SER A 105 -0.33 -6.74 10.30
N ILE A 106 0.10 -7.86 10.90
CA ILE A 106 1.28 -8.62 10.45
C ILE A 106 1.13 -9.06 9.01
N SER A 107 -0.03 -9.64 8.68
CA SER A 107 -0.29 -10.16 7.33
C SER A 107 -0.24 -9.03 6.30
N ALA A 108 -0.83 -7.87 6.61
CA ALA A 108 -0.75 -6.68 5.76
C ALA A 108 0.69 -6.19 5.57
N ALA A 109 1.48 -6.14 6.65
CA ALA A 109 2.88 -5.74 6.58
C ALA A 109 3.73 -6.72 5.73
N ALA A 110 3.53 -8.03 5.91
CA ALA A 110 4.23 -9.05 5.12
C ALA A 110 3.92 -8.94 3.63
N ILE A 111 2.65 -8.77 3.25
CA ILE A 111 2.23 -8.60 1.86
C ILE A 111 2.79 -7.30 1.26
N ALA A 112 2.89 -6.23 2.06
CA ALA A 112 3.54 -5.00 1.63
C ALA A 112 5.07 -5.16 1.44
N ILE A 113 5.75 -6.00 2.22
CA ILE A 113 7.17 -6.33 1.97
C ILE A 113 7.30 -7.06 0.63
N PHE A 114 6.43 -8.03 0.37
CA PHE A 114 6.43 -8.74 -0.92
C PHE A 114 6.16 -7.79 -2.09
N SER A 115 5.26 -6.82 -1.93
CA SER A 115 4.99 -5.81 -2.96
C SER A 115 6.23 -4.94 -3.24
N LEU A 116 6.95 -4.50 -2.19
CA LEU A 116 8.23 -3.79 -2.35
C LEU A 116 9.28 -4.65 -3.05
N GLY A 117 9.37 -5.94 -2.70
CA GLY A 117 10.26 -6.89 -3.37
C GLY A 117 9.98 -6.98 -4.87
N PHE A 118 8.70 -7.12 -5.25
CA PHE A 118 8.30 -7.12 -6.66
C PHE A 118 8.57 -5.79 -7.36
N ILE A 119 8.39 -4.65 -6.70
CA ILE A 119 8.77 -3.33 -7.23
C ILE A 119 10.27 -3.27 -7.51
N ILE A 120 11.11 -3.74 -6.58
CA ILE A 120 12.57 -3.71 -6.75
C ILE A 120 13.00 -4.60 -7.93
N VAL A 121 12.48 -5.82 -8.02
CA VAL A 121 12.80 -6.73 -9.14
C VAL A 121 12.27 -6.18 -10.46
N GLY A 122 11.04 -5.65 -10.48
CA GLY A 122 10.44 -5.03 -11.66
C GLY A 122 11.21 -3.82 -12.16
N THR A 123 11.66 -2.95 -11.25
CA THR A 123 12.50 -1.78 -11.57
C THR A 123 13.87 -2.18 -12.08
N LEU A 124 14.53 -3.19 -11.49
CA LEU A 124 15.77 -3.77 -12.01
C LEU A 124 15.59 -4.28 -13.45
N CYS A 125 14.53 -5.05 -13.73
CA CYS A 125 14.23 -5.52 -15.08
C CYS A 125 14.00 -4.36 -16.06
N ALA A 126 13.24 -3.34 -15.66
CA ALA A 126 12.98 -2.16 -16.49
C ALA A 126 14.27 -1.37 -16.78
N LEU A 127 15.12 -1.13 -15.78
CA LEU A 127 16.40 -0.44 -15.94
C LEU A 127 17.35 -1.21 -16.87
N LEU A 128 17.43 -2.54 -16.70
CA LEU A 128 18.24 -3.40 -17.57
C LEU A 128 17.72 -3.42 -19.02
N SER A 129 16.40 -3.34 -19.21
CA SER A 129 15.77 -3.18 -20.53
C SER A 129 16.30 -1.94 -21.25
N PHE A 130 16.34 -0.78 -20.57
CA PHE A 130 16.84 0.46 -21.17
C PHE A 130 18.34 0.45 -21.40
N ARG A 131 19.13 -0.04 -20.44
CA ARG A 131 20.60 -0.05 -20.54
C ARG A 131 21.10 -0.90 -21.70
N LYS A 132 20.46 -2.05 -21.95
CA LYS A 132 20.88 -2.98 -23.01
C LYS A 132 19.96 -2.95 -24.25
N LYS A 133 18.99 -2.03 -24.34
CA LYS A 133 17.92 -2.00 -25.37
C LYS A 133 17.24 -3.36 -25.58
N ARG A 134 16.96 -4.05 -24.47
CA ARG A 134 16.42 -5.41 -24.43
C ARG A 134 14.91 -5.37 -24.18
N ASP A 135 14.14 -5.07 -25.22
CA ASP A 135 12.68 -4.90 -25.12
C ASP A 135 11.95 -6.13 -24.54
N TYR A 136 12.54 -7.32 -24.65
CA TYR A 136 11.98 -8.54 -24.06
C TYR A 136 11.92 -8.53 -22.53
N LEU A 137 12.77 -7.73 -21.84
CA LEU A 137 12.77 -7.58 -20.38
C LEU A 137 11.58 -6.75 -19.87
N LEU A 138 10.90 -5.99 -20.74
CA LEU A 138 9.66 -5.28 -20.37
C LEU A 138 8.54 -6.25 -19.99
N ARG A 139 8.52 -7.46 -20.55
CA ARG A 139 7.51 -8.48 -20.23
C ARG A 139 7.59 -8.93 -18.76
N PRO A 140 8.71 -9.47 -18.25
CA PRO A 140 8.80 -9.82 -16.83
C PRO A 140 8.68 -8.60 -15.92
N ALA A 141 9.22 -7.43 -16.32
CA ALA A 141 9.05 -6.20 -15.56
C ALA A 141 7.56 -5.85 -15.36
N SER A 142 6.77 -5.91 -16.44
CA SER A 142 5.33 -5.65 -16.39
C SER A 142 4.58 -6.63 -15.47
N MET A 143 4.94 -7.91 -15.48
CA MET A 143 4.35 -8.91 -14.59
C MET A 143 4.64 -8.60 -13.12
N PHE A 144 5.89 -8.26 -12.79
CA PHE A 144 6.25 -7.89 -11.42
C PHE A 144 5.51 -6.64 -10.94
N TYR A 145 5.29 -5.64 -11.79
CA TYR A 145 4.48 -4.47 -11.42
C TYR A 145 3.02 -4.81 -11.17
N ILE A 146 2.43 -5.70 -11.97
CA ILE A 146 1.05 -6.18 -11.73
C ILE A 146 0.97 -6.91 -10.40
N PHE A 147 1.88 -7.85 -10.13
CA PHE A 147 1.92 -8.56 -8.85
C PHE A 147 2.13 -7.62 -7.66
N ALA A 148 3.01 -6.63 -7.79
CA ALA A 148 3.18 -5.59 -6.77
C ALA A 148 1.88 -4.82 -6.49
N GLY A 149 1.17 -4.42 -7.54
CA GLY A 149 -0.12 -3.74 -7.43
C GLY A 149 -1.19 -4.60 -6.75
N LEU A 150 -1.27 -5.89 -7.10
CA LEU A 150 -2.17 -6.86 -6.46
C LEU A 150 -1.84 -7.03 -4.97
N CYS A 151 -0.57 -7.26 -4.63
CA CYS A 151 -0.15 -7.35 -3.23
C CYS A 151 -0.50 -6.09 -2.44
N LEU A 152 -0.29 -4.90 -3.02
CA LEU A 152 -0.64 -3.64 -2.34
C LEU A 152 -2.16 -3.48 -2.15
N SER A 153 -2.98 -3.87 -3.14
CA SER A 153 -4.43 -3.88 -2.98
C SER A 153 -4.91 -4.85 -1.89
N VAL A 154 -4.33 -6.05 -1.81
CA VAL A 154 -4.66 -7.02 -0.76
C VAL A 154 -4.24 -6.48 0.61
N SER A 155 -3.07 -5.84 0.70
CA SER A 155 -2.62 -5.20 1.95
C SER A 155 -3.59 -4.11 2.41
N ALA A 156 -4.09 -3.30 1.47
CA ALA A 156 -5.10 -2.28 1.75
C ALA A 156 -6.43 -2.89 2.17
N GLU A 157 -6.88 -3.98 1.54
CA GLU A 157 -8.14 -4.62 1.92
C GLU A 157 -8.05 -5.30 3.29
N VAL A 158 -6.93 -5.98 3.59
CA VAL A 158 -6.67 -6.56 4.92
C VAL A 158 -6.67 -5.46 5.98
N MET A 159 -6.08 -4.30 5.67
CA MET A 159 -6.08 -3.15 6.58
C MET A 159 -7.48 -2.54 6.76
N ARG A 160 -8.25 -2.43 5.68
CA ARG A 160 -9.64 -1.97 5.73
C ARG A 160 -10.48 -2.92 6.59
N GLN A 161 -10.30 -4.22 6.41
CA GLN A 161 -11.03 -5.25 7.13
C GLN A 161 -10.61 -5.33 8.60
N SER A 162 -9.34 -5.12 8.92
CA SER A 162 -8.86 -5.05 10.31
C SER A 162 -9.48 -3.86 11.04
N VAL A 163 -9.56 -2.70 10.38
CA VAL A 163 -10.26 -1.52 10.90
C VAL A 163 -11.74 -1.79 11.11
N GLN A 164 -12.42 -2.38 10.12
CA GLN A 164 -13.84 -2.67 10.22
C GLN A 164 -14.15 -3.62 11.40
N ARG A 165 -13.35 -4.68 11.59
CA ARG A 165 -13.49 -5.59 12.73
C ARG A 165 -13.26 -4.92 14.09
N MET A 166 -12.42 -3.90 14.16
CA MET A 166 -12.25 -3.12 15.40
C MET A 166 -13.50 -2.30 15.71
N VAL A 167 -14.10 -1.67 14.70
CA VAL A 167 -15.31 -0.84 14.88
C VAL A 167 -16.52 -1.68 15.26
N ASP A 168 -16.68 -2.86 14.66
CA ASP A 168 -17.79 -3.77 14.98
C ASP A 168 -17.65 -4.41 16.39
N SER A 169 -16.48 -4.27 17.04
CA SER A 169 -16.29 -4.81 18.39
C SER A 169 -16.98 -3.95 19.46
N GLU A 170 -17.90 -4.58 20.19
CA GLU A 170 -18.80 -3.97 21.19
C GLU A 170 -18.06 -3.28 22.36
N HIS A 171 -16.76 -3.53 22.52
CA HIS A 171 -15.91 -2.97 23.57
C HIS A 171 -15.34 -1.59 23.26
N THR A 172 -15.57 -1.04 22.07
CA THR A 172 -14.94 0.23 21.70
C THR A 172 -15.88 1.21 20.99
N ALA A 173 -16.33 2.24 21.71
CA ALA A 173 -17.09 3.34 21.15
C ALA A 173 -16.19 4.30 20.33
N TRP A 174 -15.77 3.92 19.12
CA TRP A 174 -15.10 4.82 18.16
C TRP A 174 -16.15 5.36 17.16
N ILE A 175 -16.38 6.68 17.12
CA ILE A 175 -17.40 7.30 16.23
C ILE A 175 -16.82 7.88 14.93
N ALA A 176 -15.56 8.36 14.92
CA ALA A 176 -15.03 9.08 13.77
C ALA A 176 -13.92 8.30 13.06
N HIS A 177 -14.34 7.55 12.04
CA HIS A 177 -13.49 6.95 11.03
C HIS A 177 -12.82 8.06 10.20
N SER A 178 -11.50 8.10 10.15
CA SER A 178 -10.82 8.71 9.00
C SER A 178 -9.82 7.72 8.44
N LEU A 179 -10.14 7.16 7.26
CA LEU A 179 -9.11 6.57 6.43
C LEU A 179 -8.09 7.68 6.18
N ALA A 180 -6.87 7.44 6.63
CA ALA A 180 -5.86 8.46 6.56
C ALA A 180 -5.29 8.55 5.14
N TRP A 181 -4.57 9.63 4.88
CA TRP A 181 -4.05 9.95 3.55
C TRP A 181 -3.13 8.86 2.99
N SER A 182 -2.43 8.08 3.83
CA SER A 182 -1.55 7.00 3.35
C SER A 182 -2.34 5.82 2.77
N PHE A 183 -3.55 5.55 3.25
CA PHE A 183 -4.44 4.56 2.65
C PHE A 183 -4.82 4.96 1.23
N ILE A 184 -5.19 6.22 1.03
CA ILE A 184 -5.50 6.75 -0.32
C ILE A 184 -4.27 6.65 -1.22
N CYS A 185 -3.08 7.02 -0.71
CA CYS A 185 -1.83 6.84 -1.44
C CYS A 185 -1.59 5.37 -1.83
N ALA A 186 -1.86 4.42 -0.95
CA ALA A 186 -1.73 2.99 -1.24
C ALA A 186 -2.70 2.54 -2.34
N CYS A 187 -3.97 2.96 -2.30
CA CYS A 187 -4.95 2.64 -3.35
C CYS A 187 -4.57 3.24 -4.70
N VAL A 188 -4.14 4.51 -4.73
CA VAL A 188 -3.69 5.17 -5.96
C VAL A 188 -2.43 4.49 -6.50
N ALA A 189 -1.48 4.16 -5.63
CA ALA A 189 -0.28 3.42 -6.02
C ALA A 189 -0.62 2.05 -6.61
N ALA A 190 -1.53 1.29 -5.98
CA ALA A 190 -1.99 0.01 -6.47
C ALA A 190 -2.62 0.14 -7.87
N ALA A 191 -3.52 1.11 -8.06
CA ALA A 191 -4.13 1.37 -9.36
C ALA A 191 -3.10 1.74 -10.44
N LEU A 192 -2.14 2.62 -10.13
CA LEU A 192 -1.09 3.02 -11.06
C LEU A 192 -0.16 1.86 -11.43
N LEU A 193 0.20 1.00 -10.47
CA LEU A 193 1.02 -0.19 -10.72
C LEU A 193 0.28 -1.24 -11.55
N LEU A 194 -1.01 -1.48 -11.26
CA LEU A 194 -1.84 -2.43 -12.01
C LEU A 194 -2.09 -1.95 -13.45
N VAL A 195 -2.59 -0.71 -13.61
CA VAL A 195 -2.91 -0.15 -14.94
C VAL A 195 -1.64 0.09 -15.73
N GLY A 196 -0.59 0.63 -15.11
CA GLY A 196 0.71 0.83 -15.74
C GLY A 196 1.38 -0.49 -16.14
N GLY A 197 1.33 -1.49 -15.26
CA GLY A 197 1.83 -2.83 -15.54
C GLY A 197 1.07 -3.51 -16.69
N LEU A 198 -0.27 -3.46 -16.68
CA LEU A 198 -1.10 -4.00 -17.76
C LEU A 198 -0.85 -3.27 -19.08
N ALA A 199 -0.75 -1.93 -19.06
CA ALA A 199 -0.43 -1.14 -20.23
C ALA A 199 0.95 -1.52 -20.81
N LEU A 200 1.98 -1.67 -19.96
CA LEU A 200 3.29 -2.14 -20.39
C LEU A 200 3.24 -3.55 -20.96
N LEU A 201 2.47 -4.44 -20.35
CA LEU A 201 2.31 -5.81 -20.83
C LEU A 201 1.68 -5.82 -22.22
N LEU A 202 0.59 -5.09 -22.43
CA LEU A 202 -0.07 -4.98 -23.73
C LEU A 202 0.83 -4.34 -24.81
N LEU A 203 1.73 -3.43 -24.42
CA LEU A 203 2.71 -2.83 -25.33
C LEU A 203 3.88 -3.77 -25.65
N ALA A 204 4.25 -4.65 -24.72
CA ALA A 204 5.37 -5.59 -24.83
C ALA A 204 4.98 -6.93 -25.46
N LEU A 205 3.70 -7.29 -25.44
CA LEU A 205 3.16 -8.40 -26.20
C LEU A 205 3.25 -8.09 -27.71
N PRO A 206 3.63 -9.07 -28.55
CA PRO A 206 3.45 -8.91 -29.98
C PRO A 206 1.96 -8.68 -30.22
N ARG A 207 1.60 -7.88 -31.24
CA ARG A 207 0.18 -7.83 -31.65
C ARG A 207 -0.20 -9.28 -31.93
N MET A 208 -1.25 -9.78 -31.26
CA MET A 208 -1.87 -11.04 -31.65
C MET A 208 -2.07 -10.99 -33.16
N PRO A 209 -1.47 -11.91 -33.93
CA PRO A 209 -1.80 -12.05 -35.33
C PRO A 209 -3.32 -12.22 -35.45
N ARG A 210 -3.92 -11.60 -36.46
CA ARG A 210 -5.36 -11.74 -36.72
C ARG A 210 -5.74 -13.22 -36.90
N ASP A 211 -4.78 -14.00 -37.40
CA ASP A 211 -4.83 -15.44 -37.59
C ASP A 211 -3.59 -16.11 -36.95
N PRO A 212 -3.69 -16.66 -35.73
CA PRO A 212 -2.56 -17.31 -35.06
C PRO A 212 -2.03 -18.55 -35.81
N TRP A 213 -2.89 -19.19 -36.61
CA TRP A 213 -2.61 -20.42 -37.33
C TRP A 213 -1.73 -20.20 -38.57
N GLU A 214 -1.76 -19.01 -39.19
CA GLU A 214 -0.84 -18.65 -40.30
C GLU A 214 0.62 -18.64 -39.80
N SER A 215 0.89 -18.02 -38.66
CA SER A 215 2.24 -17.96 -38.11
C SER A 215 2.82 -19.30 -37.63
N CYS A 216 1.98 -20.30 -37.36
CA CYS A 216 2.43 -21.64 -37.00
C CYS A 216 2.61 -22.55 -38.22
N MET A 217 1.94 -22.29 -39.34
CA MET A 217 2.18 -23.02 -40.59
C MET A 217 3.43 -22.54 -41.33
N ASP A 218 3.86 -21.29 -41.09
CA ASP A 218 5.12 -20.76 -41.62
C ASP A 218 6.37 -21.23 -40.84
N ALA A 219 6.22 -22.09 -39.83
CA ALA A 219 7.37 -22.76 -39.22
C ALA A 219 7.89 -23.81 -40.21
N GLU A 220 8.92 -23.45 -40.98
CA GLU A 220 9.67 -24.41 -41.80
C GLU A 220 10.03 -25.63 -40.92
N PRO A 221 9.79 -26.88 -41.38
CA PRO A 221 10.12 -28.06 -40.62
C PRO A 221 11.63 -28.12 -40.39
N GLU A 222 12.03 -28.14 -39.12
CA GLU A 222 13.41 -28.43 -38.71
C GLU A 222 13.82 -29.77 -39.34
N HIS A 223 14.83 -29.72 -40.21
CA HIS A 223 15.45 -30.90 -40.81
C HIS A 223 16.38 -31.58 -39.80
#